data_AF-A0A2M6XZT4-F1
#
_entry.id   AF-A0A2M6XZT4-F1
#
_cell.length_a   1.000
_cell.length_b   1.000
_cell.length_c   1.000
_cell.angle_alpha   90.00
_cell.angle_beta   90.00
_cell.angle_gamma   90.00
#
_symmetry.space_group_name_H-M   'P 1'
#
loop_
_entity.id
_entity.type
_entity.pdbx_description
1 polymer ?
#
loop_
_entity_poly.entity_id
_entity_poly.type
_entity_poly.pdbx_seq_one_letter_code
_entity_poly.pdbx_strand_id
1 'polypeptide(L)'
;TKLVPQIACPHTVDNVKPIDEVKGKKLNQIVIGSCTNGRLDDLEAAAKILKGRRVADGVRMLVFPASWRIYHKAVDLGYIQDISRAGAVVCNPGCGPCLGIHQGALADNDVALATTNRNFKGRMGNPKAEVYLCSPATAAASAITGVITDPREAEIKAGALI
;
A
#
# COMPACT_ATOMS: atom_id res chain seq x y z
N THR A 1 -8.92 17.13 -20.01
CA THR A 1 -7.67 16.58 -19.45
C THR A 1 -7.97 15.20 -18.89
N LYS A 2 -7.19 14.16 -19.21
CA LYS A 2 -7.41 12.81 -18.64
C LYS A 2 -6.81 12.75 -17.24
N LEU A 3 -7.60 12.30 -16.26
CA LEU A 3 -7.11 12.05 -14.90
C LEU A 3 -6.11 10.89 -14.92
N VAL A 4 -4.97 11.08 -14.25
CA VAL A 4 -3.94 10.05 -14.03
C VAL A 4 -3.94 9.64 -12.56
N PRO A 5 -3.29 8.53 -12.15
CA PRO A 5 -3.13 8.21 -10.74
C PRO A 5 -2.56 9.40 -9.96
N GLN A 6 -3.17 9.68 -8.81
CA GLN A 6 -2.84 10.81 -7.95
C GLN A 6 -2.20 10.32 -6.66
N ILE A 7 -1.27 11.11 -6.12
CA ILE A 7 -0.58 10.86 -4.87
C ILE A 7 -0.76 12.07 -3.95
N ALA A 8 -1.35 11.87 -2.77
CA ALA A 8 -1.33 12.90 -1.73
C ALA A 8 0.01 12.84 -1.00
N CYS A 9 0.84 13.86 -1.22
CA CYS A 9 2.19 13.95 -0.69
C CYS A 9 2.18 14.46 0.76
N PRO A 10 3.16 14.06 1.59
CA PRO A 10 3.28 14.58 2.95
C PRO A 10 3.38 16.11 2.95
N HIS A 11 2.93 16.81 3.99
CA HIS A 11 2.24 16.31 5.18
C HIS A 11 0.77 16.77 5.25
N THR A 12 0.16 17.06 4.10
CA THR A 12 -1.23 17.50 4.01
C THR A 12 -1.95 16.71 2.92
N VAL A 13 -3.20 16.36 3.18
CA VAL A 13 -4.00 15.54 2.24
C VAL A 13 -4.28 16.28 0.93
N ASP A 14 -4.28 17.62 0.96
CA ASP A 14 -4.55 18.48 -0.19
C ASP A 14 -3.31 18.71 -1.06
N ASN A 15 -2.11 18.26 -0.64
CA ASN A 15 -0.89 18.31 -1.45
C ASN A 15 -0.87 17.16 -2.47
N VAL A 16 -1.81 17.19 -3.41
CA VAL A 16 -1.99 16.13 -4.40
C VAL A 16 -1.17 16.41 -5.66
N LYS A 17 -0.43 15.41 -6.10
CA LYS A 17 0.38 15.45 -7.33
C LYS A 17 0.03 14.30 -8.27
N PRO A 18 0.13 14.50 -9.59
CA PRO A 18 0.13 13.39 -10.53
C PRO A 18 1.32 12.48 -10.24
N ILE A 19 1.13 11.17 -10.46
CA ILE A 19 2.12 10.15 -10.11
C ILE A 19 3.49 10.37 -10.78
N ASP A 20 3.53 10.95 -11.98
CA ASP A 20 4.76 11.21 -12.73
C ASP A 20 5.72 12.16 -12.01
N GLU A 21 5.24 13.03 -11.12
CA GLU A 21 6.07 13.97 -10.36
C GLU A 21 6.78 13.33 -9.15
N VAL A 22 6.32 12.15 -8.71
CA VAL A 22 6.78 11.52 -7.46
C VAL A 22 7.23 10.07 -7.63
N LYS A 23 7.12 9.52 -8.84
CA LYS A 23 7.61 8.19 -9.18
C LYS A 23 9.09 8.02 -8.85
N GLY A 24 9.48 6.81 -8.46
CA GLY A 24 10.88 6.50 -8.09
C GLY A 24 11.25 6.84 -6.65
N LYS A 25 10.38 7.50 -5.87
CA LYS A 25 10.58 7.69 -4.42
C LYS A 25 10.63 6.32 -3.73
N LYS A 26 11.76 6.02 -3.07
CA LYS A 26 11.96 4.77 -2.31
C LYS A 26 10.97 4.66 -1.15
N LEU A 27 10.52 3.42 -0.92
CA LEU A 27 9.55 3.08 0.12
C LEU A 27 10.18 2.11 1.12
N ASN A 28 9.73 2.20 2.37
CA ASN A 28 10.07 1.26 3.44
C ASN A 28 8.84 0.42 3.83
N GLN A 29 7.66 1.05 3.84
CA GLN A 29 6.40 0.40 4.20
C GLN A 29 5.30 0.70 3.20
N ILE A 30 4.49 -0.31 2.91
CA ILE A 30 3.25 -0.17 2.16
C ILE A 30 2.09 -0.68 3.00
N VAL A 31 1.01 0.10 3.02
CA VAL A 31 -0.21 -0.25 3.76
C VAL A 31 -1.39 -0.24 2.79
N ILE A 32 -1.99 -1.40 2.57
CA ILE A 32 -3.29 -1.52 1.89
C ILE A 32 -4.32 -1.87 2.95
N GLY A 33 -5.45 -1.17 2.95
CA GLY A 33 -6.52 -1.44 3.90
C GLY A 33 -6.67 -0.37 4.98
N SER A 34 -7.89 0.15 5.06
CA SER A 34 -8.38 1.05 6.11
C SER A 34 -9.90 1.15 5.97
N CYS A 35 -10.55 2.12 6.64
CA CYS A 35 -11.95 2.44 6.35
C CYS A 35 -12.18 2.96 4.92
N THR A 36 -11.15 3.49 4.24
CA THR A 36 -11.28 3.98 2.86
C THR A 36 -11.07 2.89 1.82
N ASN A 37 -10.08 2.03 2.00
CA ASN A 37 -9.60 1.15 0.93
C ASN A 37 -9.24 -0.27 1.42
N GLY A 38 -10.13 -0.88 2.19
CA GLY A 38 -10.03 -2.28 2.65
C GLY A 38 -11.19 -3.16 2.21
N ARG A 39 -11.97 -2.73 1.20
CA ARG A 39 -13.13 -3.47 0.67
C ARG A 39 -12.66 -4.59 -0.26
N LEU A 40 -13.62 -5.40 -0.73
CA LEU A 40 -13.29 -6.59 -1.51
C LEU A 40 -12.64 -6.26 -2.86
N ASP A 41 -13.12 -5.20 -3.51
CA ASP A 41 -12.59 -4.64 -4.75
C ASP A 41 -11.19 -4.04 -4.58
N ASP A 42 -10.91 -3.40 -3.44
CA ASP A 42 -9.56 -2.93 -3.11
C ASP A 42 -8.57 -4.12 -3.01
N LEU A 43 -8.98 -5.19 -2.31
CA LEU A 43 -8.17 -6.40 -2.14
C LEU A 43 -8.02 -7.16 -3.47
N GLU A 44 -9.06 -7.22 -4.29
CA GLU A 44 -9.01 -7.81 -5.62
C GLU A 44 -8.00 -7.09 -6.52
N ALA A 45 -8.03 -5.75 -6.54
CA ALA A 45 -7.09 -4.95 -7.32
C ALA A 45 -5.64 -5.22 -6.91
N ALA A 46 -5.38 -5.26 -5.60
CA ALA A 46 -4.07 -5.59 -5.08
C ALA A 46 -3.66 -7.04 -5.42
N ALA A 47 -4.54 -8.02 -5.22
CA ALA A 47 -4.26 -9.42 -5.49
C ALA A 47 -3.94 -9.69 -6.96
N LYS A 48 -4.69 -9.10 -7.90
CA LYS A 48 -4.42 -9.20 -9.34
C LYS A 48 -3.02 -8.68 -9.72
N ILE A 49 -2.60 -7.59 -9.09
CA ILE A 49 -1.25 -7.04 -9.30
C ILE A 49 -0.21 -7.89 -8.59
N LEU A 50 -0.47 -8.46 -7.42
CA LEU A 50 0.53 -9.23 -6.68
C LEU A 50 0.69 -10.68 -7.16
N LYS A 51 -0.32 -11.24 -7.81
CA LYS A 51 -0.34 -12.65 -8.22
C LYS A 51 0.88 -13.03 -9.06
N GLY A 52 1.61 -14.05 -8.59
CA GLY A 52 2.81 -14.57 -9.24
C GLY A 52 4.05 -13.66 -9.15
N ARG A 53 3.98 -12.60 -8.34
CA ARG A 53 5.06 -11.63 -8.11
C ARG A 53 5.41 -11.57 -6.62
N ARG A 54 6.50 -10.89 -6.28
CA ARG A 54 7.01 -10.76 -4.92
C ARG A 54 7.21 -9.29 -4.54
N VAL A 55 6.94 -8.96 -3.29
CA VAL A 55 7.25 -7.66 -2.69
C VAL A 55 8.77 -7.45 -2.71
N ALA A 56 9.20 -6.24 -3.08
CA ALA A 56 10.60 -5.86 -3.17
C ALA A 56 11.34 -6.04 -1.84
N ASP A 57 12.59 -6.48 -1.91
CA ASP A 57 13.43 -6.64 -0.72
C ASP A 57 13.61 -5.29 -0.01
N GLY A 58 13.55 -5.31 1.32
CA GLY A 58 13.60 -4.10 2.15
C GLY A 58 12.29 -3.33 2.26
N VAL A 59 11.22 -3.75 1.57
CA VAL A 59 9.87 -3.18 1.71
C VAL A 59 8.97 -4.11 2.49
N ARG A 60 8.32 -3.59 3.55
CA ARG A 60 7.29 -4.33 4.28
C ARG A 60 5.90 -3.94 3.78
N MET A 61 5.12 -4.91 3.31
CA MET A 61 3.74 -4.70 2.89
C MET A 61 2.77 -5.27 3.92
N LEU A 62 1.88 -4.43 4.44
CA LEU A 62 0.85 -4.79 5.42
C LEU A 62 -0.53 -4.63 4.78
N VAL A 63 -1.40 -5.64 4.93
CA VAL A 63 -2.73 -5.66 4.34
C VAL A 63 -3.81 -5.84 5.41
N PHE A 64 -4.76 -4.91 5.48
CA PHE A 64 -5.83 -4.87 6.49
C PHE A 64 -7.22 -4.91 5.83
N PRO A 65 -7.87 -6.07 5.76
CA PRO A 65 -9.26 -6.13 5.28
C PRO A 65 -10.18 -5.28 6.16
N ALA A 66 -11.19 -4.62 5.58
CA ALA A 66 -12.02 -3.66 6.31
C ALA A 66 -12.95 -4.31 7.36
N SER A 67 -13.23 -5.61 7.23
CA SER A 67 -14.04 -6.38 8.18
C SER A 67 -13.79 -7.88 8.02
N TRP A 68 -14.18 -8.67 9.03
CA TRP A 68 -14.17 -10.14 8.93
C TRP A 68 -14.98 -10.67 7.75
N ARG A 69 -16.12 -10.04 7.44
CA ARG A 69 -16.92 -10.41 6.26
C ARG A 69 -16.13 -10.25 4.96
N ILE A 70 -15.37 -9.17 4.82
CA ILE A 70 -14.52 -8.95 3.64
C ILE A 70 -13.33 -9.91 3.64
N TYR A 71 -12.71 -10.12 4.80
CA TYR A 71 -11.63 -11.09 4.96
C TYR A 71 -12.02 -12.48 4.47
N HIS A 72 -13.13 -13.04 4.98
CA HIS A 72 -13.58 -14.38 4.59
C HIS A 72 -13.90 -14.47 3.10
N LYS A 73 -14.61 -13.48 2.54
CA LYS A 73 -14.85 -13.43 1.09
C LYS A 73 -13.56 -13.39 0.26
N ALA A 74 -12.56 -12.63 0.71
CA ALA A 74 -11.26 -12.55 0.05
C ALA A 74 -10.47 -13.88 0.16
N VAL A 75 -10.63 -14.63 1.25
CA VAL A 75 -10.08 -15.99 1.40
C VAL A 75 -10.75 -16.96 0.42
N ASP A 76 -12.09 -16.93 0.33
CA ASP A 76 -12.86 -17.81 -0.55
C ASP A 76 -12.51 -17.58 -2.03
N LEU A 77 -12.22 -16.31 -2.39
CA LEU A 77 -11.83 -15.92 -3.75
C LEU A 77 -10.32 -16.07 -4.05
N GLY A 78 -9.51 -16.48 -3.07
CA GLY A 78 -8.07 -16.69 -3.26
C GLY A 78 -7.21 -15.42 -3.16
N TYR A 79 -7.80 -14.25 -2.90
CA TYR A 79 -7.07 -12.98 -2.88
C TYR A 79 -6.06 -12.92 -1.72
N ILE A 80 -6.44 -13.43 -0.54
CA ILE A 80 -5.54 -13.48 0.62
C ILE A 80 -4.32 -14.35 0.33
N GLN A 81 -4.52 -15.45 -0.40
CA GLN A 81 -3.47 -16.39 -0.77
C GLN A 81 -2.51 -15.76 -1.79
N ASP A 82 -3.02 -15.06 -2.81
CA ASP A 82 -2.19 -14.36 -3.80
C ASP A 82 -1.37 -13.23 -3.13
N ILE A 83 -2.00 -12.45 -2.23
CA ILE A 83 -1.34 -11.40 -1.45
C ILE A 83 -0.24 -11.97 -0.54
N SER A 84 -0.56 -13.03 0.21
CA SER A 84 0.39 -13.64 1.15
C SER A 84 1.55 -14.33 0.42
N ARG A 85 1.31 -14.98 -0.72
CA ARG A 85 2.37 -15.58 -1.55
C ARG A 85 3.35 -14.56 -2.11
N ALA A 86 2.91 -13.32 -2.31
CA ALA A 86 3.81 -12.23 -2.70
C ALA A 86 4.74 -11.77 -1.55
N GLY A 87 4.55 -12.27 -0.33
CA GLY A 87 5.35 -11.89 0.85
C GLY A 87 4.73 -10.76 1.68
N ALA A 88 3.49 -10.35 1.39
CA ALA A 88 2.78 -9.38 2.20
C ALA A 88 2.23 -10.02 3.49
N VAL A 89 2.21 -9.24 4.57
CA VAL A 89 1.63 -9.65 5.86
C VAL A 89 0.16 -9.26 5.88
N VAL A 90 -0.72 -10.27 5.82
CA VAL A 90 -2.16 -10.08 5.97
C VAL A 90 -2.51 -10.04 7.45
N CYS A 91 -2.96 -8.90 7.93
CA CYS A 91 -3.32 -8.67 9.32
C CYS A 91 -4.80 -8.98 9.59
N ASN A 92 -5.19 -9.00 10.87
CA ASN A 92 -6.59 -9.04 11.24
C ASN A 92 -7.33 -7.80 10.69
N PRO A 93 -8.63 -7.91 10.42
CA PRO A 93 -9.41 -6.76 9.97
C PRO A 93 -9.34 -5.58 10.94
N GLY A 94 -9.19 -4.36 10.40
CA GLY A 94 -9.03 -3.16 11.21
C GLY A 94 -8.43 -1.98 10.44
N CYS A 95 -7.95 -0.98 11.19
CA CYS A 95 -7.37 0.26 10.62
C CYS A 95 -5.83 0.26 10.58
N GLY A 96 -5.17 -0.80 11.05
CA GLY A 96 -3.71 -0.93 11.04
C GLY A 96 -2.99 0.25 11.72
N PRO A 97 -1.87 0.76 11.15
CA PRO A 97 -1.08 1.82 11.74
C PRO A 97 -1.71 3.21 11.58
N CYS A 98 -3.01 3.33 11.29
CA CYS A 98 -3.67 4.62 11.04
C CYS A 98 -3.54 5.63 12.19
N LEU A 99 -3.38 5.17 13.44
CA LEU A 99 -3.10 6.01 14.60
C LEU A 99 -1.61 6.01 15.01
N GLY A 100 -0.78 5.18 14.38
CA GLY A 100 0.66 5.14 14.63
C GLY A 100 1.10 4.49 15.95
N ILE A 101 0.21 3.79 16.65
CA ILE A 101 0.51 3.16 17.95
C ILE A 101 1.05 1.72 17.79
N HIS A 102 0.60 0.97 16.78
CA HIS A 102 0.95 -0.44 16.59
C HIS A 102 0.86 -0.88 15.12
N GLN A 103 1.12 -2.16 14.84
CA GLN A 103 0.89 -2.84 13.54
C GLN A 103 1.51 -2.12 12.33
N GLY A 104 2.76 -1.67 12.47
CA GLY A 104 3.50 -0.98 11.40
C GLY A 104 3.81 0.49 11.70
N ALA A 105 4.02 0.84 12.97
CA ALA A 105 4.52 2.16 13.34
C ALA A 105 5.86 2.44 12.61
N LEU A 106 5.97 3.62 12.01
CA LEU A 106 7.12 4.04 11.21
C LEU A 106 8.28 4.47 12.10
N ALA A 107 9.50 4.11 11.70
CA ALA A 107 10.75 4.56 12.31
C ALA A 107 11.17 5.96 11.82
N ASP A 108 12.29 6.47 12.32
CA ASP A 108 12.91 7.70 11.84
C ASP A 108 13.23 7.58 10.33
N ASN A 109 12.74 8.55 9.54
CA ASN A 109 12.96 8.65 8.09
C ASN A 109 12.35 7.51 7.24
N ASP A 110 11.51 6.66 7.83
CA ASP A 110 10.71 5.70 7.04
C ASP A 110 9.78 6.45 6.09
N VAL A 111 9.69 5.97 4.85
CA VAL A 111 8.71 6.44 3.87
C VAL A 111 7.64 5.38 3.68
N ALA A 112 6.40 5.74 3.96
CA ALA A 112 5.23 4.90 3.77
C ALA A 112 4.39 5.33 2.57
N LEU A 113 3.87 4.35 1.84
CA LEU A 113 2.81 4.55 0.86
C LEU A 113 1.55 3.80 1.34
N ALA A 114 0.46 4.53 1.58
CA ALA A 114 -0.71 3.99 2.25
C ALA A 114 -2.00 4.27 1.50
N THR A 115 -2.98 3.38 1.66
CA THR A 115 -4.36 3.58 1.20
C THR A 115 -5.27 4.02 2.36
N THR A 116 -4.73 4.85 3.25
CA THR A 116 -5.49 5.52 4.33
C THR A 116 -5.91 6.92 3.89
N ASN A 117 -6.55 7.69 4.76
CA ASN A 117 -7.09 9.02 4.46
C ASN A 117 -6.32 10.20 5.07
N ARG A 118 -5.22 9.95 5.79
CA ARG A 118 -4.49 10.99 6.54
C ARG A 118 -2.98 10.74 6.49
N ASN A 119 -2.21 11.81 6.29
CA ASN A 119 -0.76 11.76 6.14
C ASN A 119 0.00 12.88 6.88
N PHE A 120 -0.61 13.50 7.91
CA PHE A 120 0.07 14.51 8.71
C PHE A 120 1.26 13.93 9.49
N LYS A 121 2.19 14.80 9.93
CA LYS A 121 3.40 14.38 10.67
C LYS A 121 3.06 13.52 11.88
N GLY A 122 3.71 12.36 12.00
CA GLY A 122 3.51 11.43 13.11
C GLY A 122 2.22 10.61 13.03
N ARG A 123 1.48 10.67 11.90
CA ARG A 123 0.21 9.95 11.76
C ARG A 123 0.36 8.44 11.91
N MET A 124 1.44 7.88 11.36
CA MET A 124 1.74 6.44 11.37
C MET A 124 2.91 6.11 12.31
N GLY A 125 3.17 6.94 13.33
CA GLY A 125 4.23 6.70 14.31
C GLY A 125 5.15 7.90 14.40
N ASN A 126 6.42 7.74 13.99
CA ASN A 126 7.41 8.79 14.20
C ASN A 126 7.12 10.08 13.39
N PRO A 127 7.21 11.28 14.00
CA PRO A 127 7.03 12.56 13.29
C PRO A 127 8.05 12.86 12.18
N LYS A 128 9.19 12.17 12.17
CA LYS A 128 10.21 12.25 11.11
C LYS A 128 9.94 11.32 9.92
N ALA A 129 8.89 10.50 9.99
CA ALA A 129 8.48 9.65 8.88
C ALA A 129 7.60 10.42 7.88
N GLU A 130 7.60 9.96 6.63
CA GLU A 130 6.79 10.50 5.55
C GLU A 130 5.69 9.51 5.15
N VAL A 131 4.46 9.99 4.98
CA VAL A 131 3.33 9.17 4.52
C VAL A 131 2.76 9.75 3.23
N TYR A 132 2.73 8.95 2.18
CA TYR A 132 2.09 9.25 0.92
C TYR A 132 0.76 8.47 0.83
N LEU A 133 -0.29 9.08 0.27
CA LEU A 133 -1.57 8.41 0.07
C LEU A 133 -1.81 8.10 -1.40
N CYS A 134 -2.34 6.91 -1.68
CA CYS A 134 -2.62 6.47 -3.04
C CYS A 134 -3.76 5.44 -3.10
N SER A 135 -4.06 4.97 -4.31
CA SER A 135 -4.99 3.86 -4.56
C SER A 135 -4.36 2.49 -4.24
N PRO A 136 -5.16 1.44 -4.00
CA PRO A 136 -4.66 0.07 -3.84
C PRO A 136 -3.84 -0.43 -5.02
N ALA A 137 -4.22 -0.07 -6.25
CA ALA A 137 -3.49 -0.47 -7.44
C ALA A 137 -2.08 0.12 -7.45
N THR A 138 -1.95 1.41 -7.15
CA THR A 138 -0.66 2.09 -7.02
C THR A 138 0.19 1.51 -5.89
N ALA A 139 -0.43 1.23 -4.73
CA ALA A 139 0.26 0.61 -3.60
C ALA A 139 0.81 -0.78 -3.96
N ALA A 140 0.00 -1.62 -4.63
CA ALA A 140 0.41 -2.96 -5.02
C ALA A 140 1.52 -2.95 -6.10
N ALA A 141 1.45 -2.06 -7.08
CA ALA A 141 2.51 -1.89 -8.07
C ALA A 141 3.83 -1.44 -7.42
N SER A 142 3.73 -0.46 -6.52
CA SER A 142 4.88 0.07 -5.77
C SER A 142 5.48 -0.95 -4.81
N ALA A 143 4.70 -1.93 -4.35
CA ALA A 143 5.20 -3.01 -3.51
C ALA A 143 6.14 -3.94 -4.24
N ILE A 144 5.93 -4.14 -5.54
CA ILE A 144 6.76 -5.03 -6.34
C ILE A 144 8.08 -4.34 -6.72
N THR A 145 8.06 -3.03 -6.95
CA THR A 145 9.24 -2.26 -7.40
C THR A 145 10.04 -1.64 -6.25
N GLY A 146 9.43 -1.48 -5.07
CA GLY A 146 10.03 -0.85 -3.89
C GLY A 146 10.11 0.68 -3.95
N VAL A 147 9.51 1.29 -4.97
CA VAL A 147 9.43 2.73 -5.18
C VAL A 147 8.00 3.11 -5.56
N ILE A 148 7.62 4.38 -5.45
CA ILE A 148 6.33 4.84 -6.00
C ILE A 148 6.33 4.56 -7.52
N THR A 149 5.38 3.74 -7.97
CA THR A 149 5.26 3.25 -9.35
C THR A 149 3.86 3.44 -9.88
N ASP A 150 3.75 3.84 -11.16
CA ASP A 150 2.47 3.94 -11.83
C ASP A 150 1.89 2.55 -12.13
N PRO A 151 0.67 2.22 -11.64
CA PRO A 151 0.08 0.90 -11.86
C PRO A 151 -0.26 0.62 -13.33
N ARG A 152 -0.13 1.60 -14.23
CA ARG A 152 -0.35 1.46 -15.68
C ARG A 152 0.91 1.06 -16.44
N GLU A 153 2.08 1.04 -15.79
CA GLU A 153 3.33 0.65 -16.44
C GLU A 153 3.26 -0.81 -16.92
N ALA A 154 3.64 -1.03 -18.19
CA ALA A 154 3.54 -2.34 -18.84
C ALA A 154 4.46 -3.41 -18.23
N GLU A 155 5.52 -2.99 -17.54
CA GLU A 155 6.51 -3.86 -16.92
C GLU A 155 6.66 -3.57 -15.43
N ILE A 156 5.74 -4.08 -14.61
CA ILE A 156 5.98 -4.20 -13.16
C ILE A 156 6.93 -5.40 -12.95
N LYS A 157 8.23 -5.16 -13.13
CA LYS A 157 9.30 -6.18 -13.00
C LYS A 157 9.51 -6.54 -11.54
N ALA A 158 9.30 -7.82 -11.22
CA ALA A 158 9.54 -8.39 -9.90
C ALA A 158 11.02 -8.78 -9.72
N GLY A 159 11.48 -8.83 -8.46
CA GLY A 159 12.60 -9.71 -8.11
C GLY A 159 12.18 -11.17 -8.33
N ALA A 160 13.05 -11.97 -8.96
CA ALA A 160 12.75 -13.35 -9.35
C ALA A 160 12.33 -14.22 -8.15
N LEU A 161 11.37 -15.13 -8.38
CA LEU A 161 11.15 -16.29 -7.52
C LEU A 161 12.42 -17.15 -7.59
N ILE A 162 13.15 -17.25 -6.49
CA ILE A 162 14.17 -18.28 -6.27
C ILE A 162 13.44 -19.56 -5.83
#